data_AF-A0A2M7APR8-F1
#
_entry.id   AF-A0A2M7APR8-F1
#
_cell.length_a   1.000
_cell.length_b   1.000
_cell.length_c   1.000
_cell.angle_alpha   90.00
_cell.angle_beta   90.00
_cell.angle_gamma   90.00
#
_symmetry.space_group_name_H-M   'P 1'
#
loop_
_entity.id
_entity.type
_entity.pdbx_description
1 polymer ?
#
loop_
_entity_poly.entity_id
_entity_poly.type
_entity_poly.pdbx_seq_one_letter_code
_entity_poly.pdbx_strand_id
1 'polypeptide(L)'
;MITIVVGSTNPVKIKAVRRAFEQYFKTVKVSGKETESDVSCQPKSSAESFTGALNRAKSALLLQNADFGVGIEGGIEQHKFGVFTCGWVVIVDRKDTVGVGTSARMLVPEKIWLEIKKKKTELGAVLERITGEKNIKRKGGMFGLFTKNKVTREDAYFQGVVFALAKFINTQYYQDDLKLIGQTSQV
;
A
#
# COMPACT_ATOMS: atom_id res chain seq x y z
N MET A 1 3.67 -24.57 2.67
CA MET A 1 2.58 -23.57 2.66
C MET A 1 3.17 -22.26 3.16
N ILE A 2 3.04 -21.17 2.40
CA ILE A 2 3.51 -19.84 2.79
C ILE A 2 2.39 -19.12 3.55
N THR A 3 2.71 -18.56 4.71
CA THR A 3 1.79 -17.81 5.57
C THR A 3 2.09 -16.33 5.48
N ILE A 4 1.08 -15.53 5.14
CA ILE A 4 1.18 -14.09 4.94
C ILE A 4 0.19 -13.38 5.87
N VAL A 5 0.66 -12.36 6.59
CA VAL A 5 -0.22 -11.47 7.36
C VAL A 5 -0.18 -10.09 6.73
N VAL A 6 -1.35 -9.55 6.45
CA VAL A 6 -1.53 -8.17 5.97
C VAL A 6 -1.85 -7.27 7.16
N GLY A 7 -1.12 -6.16 7.31
CA GLY A 7 -1.34 -5.12 8.33
C GLY A 7 -2.58 -4.25 8.06
N SER A 8 -3.67 -4.90 7.68
CA SER A 8 -5.00 -4.32 7.52
C SER A 8 -6.07 -5.42 7.50
N THR A 9 -7.25 -5.10 8.05
CA THR A 9 -8.48 -5.91 7.94
C THR A 9 -9.30 -5.59 6.68
N ASN A 10 -8.83 -4.68 5.82
CA ASN A 10 -9.54 -4.31 4.61
C ASN A 10 -9.54 -5.47 3.59
N PRO A 11 -10.71 -6.00 3.18
CA PRO A 11 -10.79 -7.14 2.28
C PRO A 11 -10.13 -6.90 0.92
N VAL A 12 -10.12 -5.66 0.41
CA VAL A 12 -9.48 -5.31 -0.86
C VAL A 12 -7.97 -5.50 -0.79
N LYS A 13 -7.34 -5.08 0.32
CA LYS A 13 -5.89 -5.25 0.53
C LYS A 13 -5.54 -6.74 0.66
N ILE A 14 -6.33 -7.48 1.44
CA ILE A 14 -6.12 -8.93 1.64
C ILE A 14 -6.26 -9.70 0.33
N LYS A 15 -7.28 -9.40 -0.49
CA LYS A 15 -7.48 -10.01 -1.80
C LYS A 15 -6.34 -9.71 -2.76
N ALA A 16 -5.90 -8.44 -2.85
CA ALA A 16 -4.78 -8.05 -3.69
C ALA A 16 -3.49 -8.81 -3.34
N VAL A 17 -3.18 -8.93 -2.04
CA VAL A 17 -2.02 -9.68 -1.56
C VAL A 17 -2.14 -11.16 -1.92
N ARG A 18 -3.29 -11.78 -1.63
CA ARG A 18 -3.56 -13.17 -1.98
C ARG A 18 -3.35 -13.42 -3.47
N ARG A 19 -4.02 -12.64 -4.31
CA ARG A 19 -3.96 -12.74 -5.77
C ARG A 19 -2.53 -12.66 -6.29
N ALA A 20 -1.69 -11.78 -5.73
CA ALA A 20 -0.30 -11.62 -6.11
C ALA A 20 0.58 -12.79 -5.65
N PHE A 21 0.49 -13.21 -4.39
CA PHE A 21 1.28 -14.32 -3.87
C PHE A 21 0.93 -15.66 -4.55
N GLU A 22 -0.33 -15.88 -4.92
CA GLU A 22 -0.78 -17.08 -5.66
C GLU A 22 -0.15 -17.20 -7.06
N GLN A 23 0.40 -16.12 -7.63
CA GLN A 23 1.11 -16.18 -8.91
C GLN A 23 2.50 -16.83 -8.79
N TYR A 24 3.10 -16.80 -7.60
CA TYR A 24 4.49 -17.23 -7.38
C TYR A 24 4.62 -18.43 -6.43
N PHE A 25 3.61 -18.66 -5.57
CA PHE A 25 3.63 -19.71 -4.56
C PHE A 25 2.41 -20.62 -4.67
N LYS A 26 2.63 -21.94 -4.73
CA LYS A 26 1.57 -22.94 -4.94
C LYS A 26 0.53 -23.02 -3.82
N THR A 27 0.92 -22.77 -2.57
CA THR A 27 0.02 -22.90 -1.41
C THR A 27 0.25 -21.73 -0.47
N VAL A 28 -0.73 -20.83 -0.40
CA VAL A 28 -0.65 -19.61 0.41
C VAL A 28 -1.82 -19.47 1.36
N LYS A 29 -1.54 -18.99 2.58
CA LYS A 29 -2.53 -18.65 3.59
C LYS A 29 -2.37 -17.17 3.92
N VAL A 30 -3.35 -16.36 3.52
CA VAL A 30 -3.36 -14.92 3.78
C VAL A 30 -4.41 -14.58 4.84
N SER A 31 -3.98 -13.89 5.89
CA SER A 31 -4.85 -13.31 6.93
C SER A 31 -4.64 -11.80 7.03
N GLY A 32 -5.64 -11.08 7.55
CA GLY A 32 -5.54 -9.66 7.86
C GLY A 32 -5.51 -9.44 9.36
N LYS A 33 -4.66 -8.52 9.82
CA LYS A 33 -4.63 -8.04 11.20
C LYS A 33 -4.66 -6.53 11.22
N GLU A 34 -5.36 -5.98 12.19
CA GLU A 34 -5.35 -4.54 12.43
C GLU A 34 -3.98 -4.16 13.02
N THR A 35 -3.38 -3.13 12.43
CA THR A 35 -2.11 -2.57 12.87
C THR A 35 -2.17 -1.06 12.71
N GLU A 36 -1.38 -0.35 13.50
CA GLU A 36 -1.19 1.08 13.35
C GLU A 36 -0.15 1.36 12.25
N SER A 37 -0.29 2.51 11.58
CA SER A 37 0.70 2.98 10.60
C SER A 37 1.69 3.98 11.21
N ASP A 38 1.39 4.53 12.39
CA ASP A 38 2.19 5.54 13.09
C ASP A 38 2.55 6.77 12.24
N VAL A 39 1.68 7.10 11.27
CA VAL A 39 1.77 8.28 10.39
C VAL A 39 0.39 8.92 10.21
N SER A 40 0.32 10.08 9.56
CA SER A 40 -0.94 10.77 9.26
C SER A 40 -1.95 9.87 8.57
N CYS A 41 -3.23 10.03 8.90
CA CYS A 41 -4.36 9.35 8.23
C CYS A 41 -4.42 9.63 6.72
N GLN A 42 -3.86 10.76 6.28
CA GLN A 42 -3.63 11.06 4.87
C GLN A 42 -2.15 11.42 4.69
N PRO A 43 -1.29 10.44 4.36
CA PRO A 43 0.10 10.70 4.03
C PRO A 43 0.20 11.63 2.81
N LYS A 44 1.08 12.62 2.91
CA LYS A 44 1.26 13.69 1.89
C LYS A 44 2.60 13.63 1.16
N SER A 45 3.42 12.64 1.47
CA SER A 45 4.69 12.39 0.81
C SER A 45 4.92 10.89 0.58
N SER A 46 5.78 10.58 -0.38
CA SER A 46 6.25 9.21 -0.61
C SER A 46 6.94 8.62 0.62
N ALA A 47 7.79 9.40 1.30
CA ALA A 47 8.48 8.97 2.51
C ALA A 47 7.50 8.60 3.64
N GLU A 48 6.49 9.44 3.90
CA GLU A 48 5.48 9.17 4.94
C GLU A 48 4.62 7.94 4.59
N SER A 49 4.24 7.80 3.32
CA SER A 49 3.46 6.64 2.84
C SER A 49 4.26 5.34 2.95
N PHE A 50 5.55 5.38 2.60
CA PHE A 50 6.47 4.27 2.78
C PHE A 50 6.60 3.89 4.26
N THR A 51 6.84 4.87 5.16
CA THR A 51 6.94 4.63 6.60
C THR A 51 5.68 3.97 7.14
N GLY A 52 4.50 4.47 6.77
CA GLY A 52 3.23 3.87 7.17
C GLY A 52 3.08 2.43 6.68
N ALA A 53 3.45 2.14 5.43
CA ALA A 53 3.44 0.78 4.90
C ALA A 53 4.46 -0.13 5.62
N LEU A 54 5.67 0.35 5.88
CA LEU A 54 6.72 -0.40 6.58
C LEU A 54 6.30 -0.75 8.02
N ASN A 55 5.75 0.20 8.77
CA ASN A 55 5.28 -0.02 10.13
C ASN A 55 4.20 -1.10 10.17
N ARG A 56 3.22 -1.02 9.26
CA ARG A 56 2.19 -2.05 9.11
C ARG A 56 2.77 -3.42 8.77
N ALA A 57 3.76 -3.49 7.87
CA ALA A 57 4.37 -4.73 7.44
C ALA A 57 5.13 -5.41 8.59
N LYS A 58 5.94 -4.65 9.32
CA LYS A 58 6.68 -5.13 10.50
C LYS A 58 5.74 -5.61 11.60
N SER A 59 4.75 -4.82 11.97
CA SER A 59 3.74 -5.20 12.97
C SER A 59 2.99 -6.47 12.55
N ALA A 60 2.59 -6.58 11.29
CA ALA A 60 1.94 -7.77 10.76
C ALA A 60 2.80 -9.04 10.89
N LEU A 61 4.11 -8.95 10.63
CA LEU A 61 5.04 -10.08 10.75
C LEU A 61 5.20 -10.54 12.22
N LEU A 62 5.08 -9.63 13.18
CA LEU A 62 5.22 -9.94 14.61
C LEU A 62 3.94 -10.54 15.23
N LEU A 63 2.76 -10.18 14.72
CA LEU A 63 1.46 -10.59 15.30
C LEU A 63 1.10 -12.06 15.09
N GLN A 64 1.77 -12.75 14.16
CA GLN A 64 1.56 -14.17 13.90
C GLN A 64 2.87 -14.79 13.41
N ASN A 65 3.06 -16.09 13.59
CA ASN A 65 4.21 -16.82 13.03
C ASN A 65 4.08 -16.97 11.50
N ALA A 66 4.03 -15.83 10.79
CA ALA A 66 3.95 -15.72 9.34
C ALA A 66 5.35 -15.71 8.71
N ASP A 67 5.44 -16.14 7.46
CA ASP A 67 6.65 -16.06 6.64
C ASP A 67 6.85 -14.63 6.12
N PHE A 68 5.75 -13.93 5.82
CA PHE A 68 5.74 -12.55 5.31
C PHE A 68 4.76 -11.65 6.05
N GLY A 69 5.18 -10.44 6.34
CA GLY A 69 4.34 -9.32 6.74
C GLY A 69 4.16 -8.35 5.56
N VAL A 70 2.93 -7.91 5.31
CA VAL A 70 2.61 -7.01 4.19
C VAL A 70 1.88 -5.77 4.68
N GLY A 71 2.46 -4.61 4.40
CA GLY A 71 1.84 -3.32 4.64
C GLY A 71 1.48 -2.63 3.32
N ILE A 72 0.28 -2.05 3.28
CA ILE A 72 -0.19 -1.26 2.13
C ILE A 72 -0.72 0.05 2.67
N GLU A 73 -0.20 1.17 2.19
CA GLU A 73 -0.60 2.52 2.61
C GLU A 73 -1.00 3.38 1.41
N GLY A 74 -2.13 4.09 1.53
CA GLY A 74 -2.60 4.99 0.48
C GLY A 74 -2.02 6.38 0.69
N GLY A 75 -1.29 6.90 -0.28
CA GLY A 75 -0.67 8.22 -0.21
C GLY A 75 -1.24 9.21 -1.21
N ILE A 76 -0.99 10.49 -0.93
CA ILE A 76 -1.07 11.56 -1.91
C ILE A 76 0.30 12.22 -1.99
N GLU A 77 0.77 12.51 -3.18
CA GLU A 77 2.09 13.08 -3.43
C GLU A 77 1.96 14.31 -4.33
N GLN A 78 2.63 15.40 -3.95
CA GLN A 78 2.71 16.60 -4.78
C GLN A 78 3.84 16.43 -5.80
N HIS A 79 3.59 16.77 -7.05
CA HIS A 79 4.55 16.75 -8.14
C HIS A 79 4.41 18.03 -8.99
N LYS A 80 5.42 18.36 -9.79
CA LYS A 80 5.36 19.52 -10.70
C LYS A 80 4.22 19.47 -11.73
N PHE A 81 3.65 18.29 -11.97
CA PHE A 81 2.53 18.06 -12.89
C PHE A 81 1.17 18.00 -12.18
N GLY A 82 1.13 18.25 -10.88
CA GLY A 82 -0.07 18.16 -10.05
C GLY A 82 0.05 17.16 -8.91
N VAL A 83 -1.09 16.83 -8.32
CA VAL A 83 -1.15 15.99 -7.13
C VAL A 83 -1.59 14.59 -7.52
N PHE A 84 -0.87 13.56 -7.08
CA PHE A 84 -1.14 12.18 -7.46
C PHE A 84 -1.49 11.34 -6.24
N THR A 85 -2.33 10.33 -6.43
CA THR A 85 -2.58 9.29 -5.43
C THR A 85 -2.01 7.95 -5.89
N CYS A 86 -1.44 7.19 -4.95
CA CYS A 86 -0.96 5.83 -5.18
C CYS A 86 -1.05 4.99 -3.90
N GLY A 87 -0.85 3.68 -4.04
CA GLY A 87 -0.65 2.76 -2.93
C GLY A 87 0.82 2.37 -2.81
N TRP A 88 1.44 2.66 -1.67
CA TRP A 88 2.73 2.10 -1.29
C TRP A 88 2.55 0.71 -0.69
N VAL A 89 3.40 -0.22 -1.10
CA VAL A 89 3.40 -1.61 -0.64
C VAL A 89 4.79 -1.97 -0.14
N VAL A 90 4.84 -2.50 1.08
CA VAL A 90 6.06 -3.01 1.69
C VAL A 90 5.82 -4.44 2.14
N ILE A 91 6.74 -5.33 1.77
CA ILE A 91 6.75 -6.72 2.18
C ILE A 91 8.02 -6.95 2.98
N VAL A 92 7.89 -7.57 4.16
CA VAL A 92 9.01 -7.95 5.02
C VAL A 92 8.97 -9.45 5.28
N ASP A 93 10.13 -10.11 5.23
CA ASP A 93 10.28 -11.51 5.63
C ASP A 93 10.96 -11.64 7.00
N ARG A 94 11.14 -12.89 7.46
CA ARG A 94 11.83 -13.21 8.72
C ARG A 94 13.33 -12.93 8.74
N LYS A 95 13.92 -12.61 7.58
CA LYS A 95 15.35 -12.30 7.43
C LYS A 95 15.58 -10.78 7.35
N ASP A 96 14.56 -9.99 7.67
CA ASP A 96 14.54 -8.53 7.51
C ASP A 96 14.74 -8.05 6.07
N THR A 97 14.48 -8.92 5.08
CA THR A 97 14.45 -8.52 3.68
C THR A 97 13.23 -7.62 3.45
N VAL A 98 13.45 -6.45 2.86
CA VAL A 98 12.39 -5.50 2.54
C VAL A 98 12.21 -5.41 1.03
N GLY A 99 11.06 -5.84 0.54
CA GLY A 99 10.61 -5.56 -0.81
C GLY A 99 9.65 -4.37 -0.83
N VAL A 100 9.80 -3.50 -1.83
CA VAL A 100 9.06 -2.24 -1.94
C VAL A 100 8.48 -2.13 -3.33
N GLY A 101 7.21 -1.75 -3.40
CA GLY A 101 6.50 -1.52 -4.66
C GLY A 101 5.45 -0.43 -4.49
N THR A 102 4.99 0.10 -5.62
CA THR A 102 3.88 1.07 -5.62
C THR A 102 2.87 0.70 -6.70
N SER A 103 1.60 1.04 -6.48
CA SER A 103 0.63 1.04 -7.58
C SER A 103 1.00 2.11 -8.61
N ALA A 104 0.41 2.04 -9.80
CA ALA A 104 0.36 3.20 -10.68
C ALA A 104 -0.21 4.44 -9.95
N ARG A 105 0.26 5.62 -10.37
CA ARG A 105 -0.18 6.92 -9.86
C ARG A 105 -1.36 7.44 -10.68
N MET A 106 -2.34 8.03 -10.02
CA MET A 106 -3.46 8.71 -10.69
C MET A 106 -3.54 10.17 -10.24
N LEU A 107 -3.72 11.08 -11.20
CA LEU A 107 -3.86 12.51 -10.93
C LEU A 107 -5.15 12.78 -10.14
N VAL A 108 -5.02 13.50 -9.03
CA VAL A 108 -6.10 13.98 -8.18
C VAL A 108 -6.59 15.31 -8.73
N PRO A 109 -7.89 15.46 -9.05
CA PRO A 109 -8.45 16.74 -9.45
C PRO A 109 -8.15 17.84 -8.42
N GLU A 110 -7.78 19.01 -8.91
CA GLU A 110 -7.40 20.14 -8.06
C GLU A 110 -8.48 20.50 -7.04
N LYS A 111 -9.76 20.47 -7.43
CA LYS A 111 -10.91 20.72 -6.53
C LYS A 111 -10.93 19.75 -5.34
N ILE A 112 -10.62 18.47 -5.56
CA ILE A 112 -10.54 17.45 -4.51
C ILE A 112 -9.34 17.71 -3.61
N TRP A 113 -8.20 18.08 -4.18
CA TRP A 113 -7.01 18.41 -3.41
C TRP A 113 -7.22 19.63 -2.50
N LEU A 114 -7.84 20.69 -3.02
CA LEU A 114 -8.17 21.90 -2.25
C LEU A 114 -9.14 21.58 -1.10
N GLU A 115 -10.14 20.72 -1.34
CA GLU A 115 -11.04 20.21 -0.30
C GLU A 115 -10.29 19.46 0.82
N ILE A 116 -9.38 18.56 0.46
CA ILE A 116 -8.52 17.80 1.39
C ILE A 116 -7.70 18.76 2.27
N LYS A 117 -7.06 19.76 1.66
CA LYS A 117 -6.29 20.79 2.36
C LYS A 117 -7.17 21.61 3.31
N LYS A 118 -8.28 22.15 2.81
CA LYS A 118 -9.18 23.02 3.57
C LYS A 118 -9.78 22.33 4.78
N LYS A 119 -10.21 21.07 4.64
CA LYS A 119 -10.90 20.32 5.70
C LYS A 119 -9.98 19.44 6.54
N LYS A 120 -8.66 19.44 6.27
CA LYS A 120 -7.65 18.58 6.91
C LYS A 120 -8.14 17.13 7.02
N THR A 121 -8.72 16.61 5.94
CA THR A 121 -9.36 15.29 5.90
C THR A 121 -8.74 14.40 4.83
N GLU A 122 -9.19 13.16 4.74
CA GLU A 122 -8.66 12.18 3.79
C GLU A 122 -9.38 12.23 2.44
N LEU A 123 -8.71 11.77 1.38
CA LEU A 123 -9.29 11.64 0.04
C LEU A 123 -10.58 10.81 0.04
N GLY A 124 -10.61 9.71 0.78
CA GLY A 124 -11.82 8.89 0.90
C GLY A 124 -13.02 9.69 1.38
N ALA A 125 -12.88 10.44 2.47
CA ALA A 125 -13.96 11.24 3.04
C ALA A 125 -14.46 12.34 2.08
N VAL A 126 -13.55 12.95 1.32
CA VAL A 126 -13.94 13.93 0.29
C VAL A 126 -14.73 13.25 -0.83
N LEU A 127 -14.27 12.09 -1.32
CA LEU A 127 -14.96 11.35 -2.37
C LEU A 127 -16.36 10.89 -1.93
N GLU A 128 -16.52 10.39 -0.70
CA GLU A 128 -17.84 10.00 -0.17
C GLU A 128 -18.80 11.18 -0.12
N ARG A 129 -18.31 12.38 0.24
CA ARG A 129 -19.14 13.60 0.23
C ARG A 129 -19.56 14.00 -1.18
N ILE A 130 -18.65 13.93 -2.15
CA ILE A 130 -18.91 14.34 -3.54
C ILE A 130 -19.87 13.36 -4.23
N THR A 131 -19.73 12.07 -3.94
CA THR A 131 -20.47 11.00 -4.63
C THR A 131 -21.76 10.60 -3.91
N GLY A 132 -21.88 10.91 -2.62
CA GLY A 132 -22.94 10.40 -1.75
C GLY A 132 -22.75 8.92 -1.37
N GLU A 133 -21.71 8.25 -1.87
CA GLU A 133 -21.48 6.83 -1.62
C GLU A 133 -20.67 6.58 -0.34
N LYS A 134 -21.26 5.87 0.61
CA LYS A 134 -20.54 5.42 1.82
C LYS A 134 -19.58 4.27 1.51
N ASN A 135 -18.49 4.21 2.28
CA ASN A 135 -17.45 3.18 2.20
C ASN A 135 -16.76 3.09 0.84
N ILE A 136 -16.54 4.23 0.17
CA ILE A 136 -15.98 4.25 -1.19
C ILE A 136 -14.59 3.61 -1.22
N LYS A 137 -13.83 3.72 -0.12
CA LYS A 137 -12.53 3.07 0.05
C LYS A 137 -12.60 1.54 -0.13
N ARG A 138 -13.71 0.89 0.23
CA ARG A 138 -13.94 -0.55 0.07
C ARG A 138 -14.56 -0.91 -1.30
N LYS A 139 -15.11 0.07 -2.02
CA LYS A 139 -15.77 -0.07 -3.33
C LYS A 139 -14.88 0.35 -4.52
N GLY A 140 -13.55 0.36 -4.35
CA GLY A 140 -12.60 0.72 -5.41
C GLY A 140 -12.00 2.11 -5.30
N GLY A 141 -12.46 2.95 -4.36
CA GLY A 141 -11.92 4.27 -4.09
C GLY A 141 -11.87 5.15 -5.35
N MET A 142 -10.90 6.07 -5.39
CA MET A 142 -10.74 6.92 -6.56
C MET A 142 -10.43 6.11 -7.82
N PHE A 143 -9.58 5.07 -7.72
CA PHE A 143 -9.18 4.23 -8.86
C PHE A 143 -10.41 3.67 -9.59
N GLY A 144 -11.29 2.97 -8.86
CA GLY A 144 -12.51 2.40 -9.44
C GLY A 144 -13.47 3.48 -9.94
N LEU A 145 -13.72 4.52 -9.12
CA LEU A 145 -14.68 5.57 -9.46
C LEU A 145 -14.29 6.32 -10.74
N PHE A 146 -13.05 6.79 -10.84
CA PHE A 146 -12.60 7.68 -11.91
C PHE A 146 -12.25 6.92 -13.20
N THR A 147 -11.94 5.63 -13.08
CA THR A 147 -11.70 4.76 -14.26
C THR A 147 -12.94 3.97 -14.68
N LYS A 148 -14.11 4.21 -14.08
CA LYS A 148 -15.33 3.42 -14.31
C LYS A 148 -15.08 1.91 -14.14
N ASN A 149 -14.37 1.55 -13.07
CA ASN A 149 -13.97 0.20 -12.69
C ASN A 149 -13.09 -0.54 -13.72
N LYS A 150 -12.46 0.17 -14.68
CA LYS A 150 -11.46 -0.43 -15.57
C LYS A 150 -10.15 -0.73 -14.86
N VAL A 151 -9.82 0.05 -13.83
CA VAL A 151 -8.77 -0.28 -12.85
C VAL A 151 -9.36 -0.14 -11.47
N THR A 152 -9.56 -1.27 -10.78
CA THR A 152 -10.06 -1.26 -9.41
C THR A 152 -8.92 -0.98 -8.42
N ARG A 153 -9.28 -0.69 -7.16
CA ARG A 153 -8.29 -0.60 -6.08
C ARG A 153 -7.59 -1.93 -5.80
N GLU A 154 -8.28 -3.05 -6.04
CA GLU A 154 -7.65 -4.36 -5.94
C GLU A 154 -6.58 -4.54 -7.02
N ASP A 155 -6.85 -4.14 -8.27
CA ASP A 155 -5.88 -4.20 -9.37
C ASP A 155 -4.65 -3.33 -9.10
N ALA A 156 -4.88 -2.09 -8.63
CA ALA A 156 -3.80 -1.17 -8.28
C ALA A 156 -2.89 -1.75 -7.18
N TYR A 157 -3.48 -2.34 -6.14
CA TYR A 157 -2.70 -2.97 -5.06
C TYR A 157 -2.06 -4.28 -5.48
N PHE A 158 -2.71 -5.08 -6.32
CA PHE A 158 -2.12 -6.29 -6.90
C PHE A 158 -0.81 -5.95 -7.63
N GLN A 159 -0.80 -4.92 -8.47
CA GLN A 159 0.41 -4.45 -9.14
C GLN A 159 1.50 -4.05 -8.14
N GLY A 160 1.16 -3.25 -7.12
CA GLY A 160 2.11 -2.84 -6.10
C GLY A 160 2.72 -4.01 -5.31
N VAL A 161 1.91 -5.04 -5.00
CA VAL A 161 2.39 -6.26 -4.34
C VAL A 161 3.30 -7.06 -5.26
N VAL A 162 2.95 -7.21 -6.54
CA VAL A 162 3.79 -7.88 -7.54
C VAL A 162 5.16 -7.20 -7.66
N PHE A 163 5.19 -5.87 -7.71
CA PHE A 163 6.46 -5.13 -7.73
C PHE A 163 7.27 -5.30 -6.45
N ALA A 164 6.62 -5.26 -5.27
CA ALA A 164 7.31 -5.51 -4.01
C ALA A 164 7.86 -6.94 -3.90
N LEU A 165 7.20 -7.92 -4.53
CA LEU A 165 7.66 -9.31 -4.59
C LEU A 165 8.90 -9.51 -5.46
N ALA A 166 9.18 -8.61 -6.41
CA ALA A 166 10.28 -8.78 -7.36
C ALA A 166 11.63 -9.09 -6.70
N LYS A 167 11.92 -8.45 -5.55
CA LYS A 167 13.14 -8.70 -4.76
C LYS A 167 13.23 -10.11 -4.18
N PHE A 168 12.09 -10.68 -3.76
CA PHE A 168 12.03 -12.02 -3.19
C PHE A 168 12.06 -13.11 -4.26
N ILE A 169 11.53 -12.82 -5.45
CA ILE A 169 11.49 -13.78 -6.55
C ILE A 169 12.83 -13.83 -7.30
N ASN A 170 13.55 -12.71 -7.38
CA ASN A 170 14.76 -12.60 -8.19
C ASN A 170 15.99 -12.28 -7.33
N THR A 171 16.18 -13.03 -6.25
CA THR A 171 17.21 -12.76 -5.24
C THR A 171 18.61 -12.59 -5.81
N GLN A 172 18.93 -13.25 -6.94
CA GLN A 172 20.21 -13.14 -7.65
C GLN A 172 20.56 -11.71 -8.11
N TYR A 173 19.57 -10.83 -8.32
CA TYR A 173 19.80 -9.45 -8.76
C TYR A 173 19.83 -8.43 -7.61
N TYR A 174 19.58 -8.88 -6.37
CA TYR A 174 19.44 -8.00 -5.19
C TYR A 174 20.39 -8.39 -4.04
N GLN A 175 21.42 -9.19 -4.31
CA GLN A 175 22.31 -9.76 -3.27
C GLN A 175 23.19 -8.71 -2.58
N ASP A 176 23.55 -7.62 -3.27
CA ASP A 176 24.44 -6.56 -2.78
C ASP A 176 23.70 -5.27 -2.38
N ASP A 177 22.36 -5.29 -2.33
CA ASP A 177 21.59 -4.13 -1.93
C ASP A 177 21.90 -3.76 -0.47
N LEU A 178 22.19 -2.47 -0.24
CA LEU A 178 22.19 -1.90 1.10
C LEU A 178 20.88 -2.29 1.79
N LYS A 179 21.00 -2.84 3.02
CA LYS A 179 19.83 -3.08 3.86
C LYS A 179 19.08 -1.75 3.97
N LEU A 180 17.87 -1.69 3.39
CA LEU A 180 17.01 -0.49 3.36
C LEU A 180 16.69 0.07 4.78
N ILE A 181 17.10 -0.63 5.83
CA ILE A 181 16.93 -0.27 7.22
C ILE A 181 18.30 -0.04 7.84
N GLY A 182 18.77 1.22 7.79
CA GLY A 182 19.99 1.64 8.48
C GLY A 182 20.74 2.79 7.82
N GLN A 183 20.10 3.96 7.67
CA GLN A 183 20.77 5.26 7.73
C GLN A 183 19.73 6.37 7.89
N THR A 184 19.34 6.61 9.14
CA THR A 184 18.94 7.93 9.57
C THR A 184 20.17 8.83 9.44
N SER A 185 20.21 9.73 8.46
CA SER A 185 20.95 10.99 8.50
C SER A 185 20.62 11.86 7.29
N GLN A 186 19.93 12.96 7.59
CA GLN A 186 20.04 14.29 6.98
C GLN A 186 20.01 14.40 5.44
N VAL A 187 18.91 14.98 4.94
CA VAL A 187 18.96 16.11 4.00
C VAL A 187 18.06 17.21 4.55
#